data_AF-A0A6B3FTZ6-F1
#
_entry.id   AF-A0A6B3FTZ6-F1
#
_cell.length_a   1.000
_cell.length_b   1.000
_cell.length_c   1.000
_cell.angle_alpha   90.00
_cell.angle_beta   90.00
_cell.angle_gamma   90.00
#
_symmetry.space_group_name_H-M   'P 1'
#
loop_
_entity.id
_entity.type
_entity.pdbx_description
1 polymer ?
#
loop_
_entity_poly.entity_id
_entity_poly.type
_entity_poly.pdbx_seq_one_letter_code
_entity_poly.pdbx_strand_id
1 'polypeptide(L)'
;MRHFGHISPAAREGLFHREPSTFTAESPAKLLSVALGATLYSPATRPSLAEDVLKQAARGVVSMVLCLEDSIDDAEVTDAEANLIRQFAALAARDAASGTGPRHEGGAGGTAGADVPLLFIRVREPAQITDLVRRLGDSVRMLSGFVLPKFTEERGRHFLEALAEAETACGRRLFAMPVLESPELLHLETRGDILRGIARSVDKYRDRVLALRLGVTDFCSAYGLRRAPDMTAYDVHIVASVIADVVNVLGRADGTGFTITGPVWEYFRRQERMFKPQLRRSPFLEGRAEELRTALIEHDMDGLLREIELDRANGLLG
;
A
#
# COMPACT_ATOMS: atom_id res chain seq x y z
N MET A 1 2.60 -10.13 -13.59
CA MET A 1 3.48 -10.03 -12.39
C MET A 1 3.10 -11.15 -11.45
N ARG A 2 4.08 -11.85 -10.88
CA ARG A 2 3.85 -13.00 -10.01
C ARG A 2 3.40 -12.55 -8.63
N HIS A 3 2.16 -12.08 -8.55
CA HIS A 3 1.37 -12.09 -7.32
C HIS A 3 1.03 -13.55 -7.00
N PHE A 4 0.85 -13.89 -5.71
CA PHE A 4 0.51 -15.25 -5.28
C PHE A 4 1.60 -16.30 -5.57
N GLY A 5 2.82 -16.03 -5.10
CA GLY A 5 3.97 -16.94 -5.23
C GLY A 5 3.72 -18.36 -4.67
N HIS A 6 2.71 -18.52 -3.82
CA HIS A 6 2.26 -19.79 -3.24
C HIS A 6 1.49 -20.69 -4.22
N ILE A 7 1.02 -20.20 -5.38
CA ILE A 7 0.34 -21.02 -6.38
C ILE A 7 1.34 -21.96 -7.06
N SER A 8 1.02 -23.26 -7.05
CA SER A 8 1.87 -24.30 -7.62
C SER A 8 2.11 -24.07 -9.13
N PRO A 9 3.26 -24.52 -9.68
CA PRO A 9 3.52 -24.42 -11.12
C PRO A 9 2.40 -25.04 -11.98
N ALA A 10 1.92 -26.23 -11.61
CA ALA A 10 0.85 -26.93 -12.33
C ALA A 10 -0.47 -26.15 -12.35
N ALA A 11 -0.82 -25.46 -11.27
CA ALA A 11 -2.01 -24.61 -11.25
C ALA A 11 -1.84 -23.35 -12.12
N ARG A 12 -0.61 -22.80 -12.24
CA ARG A 12 -0.35 -21.60 -13.05
C ARG A 12 -0.56 -21.84 -14.55
N GLU A 13 -0.16 -23.00 -15.05
CA GLU A 13 -0.32 -23.37 -16.46
C GLU A 13 -1.79 -23.40 -16.89
N GLY A 14 -2.70 -23.83 -15.99
CA GLY A 14 -4.14 -23.83 -16.23
C GLY A 14 -4.84 -22.49 -15.99
N LEU A 15 -4.22 -21.54 -15.28
CA LEU A 15 -4.84 -20.27 -14.87
C LEU A 15 -4.45 -19.08 -15.76
N PHE A 16 -3.27 -19.10 -16.36
CA PHE A 16 -2.73 -17.93 -17.06
C PHE A 16 -2.41 -18.24 -18.52
N HIS A 17 -2.95 -17.42 -19.43
CA HIS A 17 -2.55 -17.45 -20.84
C HIS A 17 -1.06 -17.10 -21.04
N ARG A 18 -0.50 -16.25 -20.17
CA ARG A 18 0.94 -15.96 -20.09
C ARG A 18 1.38 -16.01 -18.63
N GLU A 19 2.41 -16.80 -18.35
CA GLU A 19 2.88 -16.95 -16.97
C GLU A 19 3.33 -15.63 -16.35
N PRO A 20 3.00 -15.39 -15.07
CA PRO A 20 3.47 -14.22 -14.34
C PRO A 20 4.99 -14.21 -14.15
N SER A 21 5.65 -13.09 -14.48
CA SER A 21 7.08 -12.87 -14.20
C SER A 21 7.36 -12.41 -12.77
N THR A 22 8.54 -12.74 -12.25
CA THR A 22 9.05 -12.20 -10.98
C THR A 22 9.40 -10.72 -11.11
N PHE A 23 9.44 -10.03 -9.97
CA PHE A 23 9.92 -8.65 -9.84
C PHE A 23 10.68 -8.52 -8.51
N THR A 24 11.48 -7.48 -8.38
CA THR A 24 12.31 -7.17 -7.20
C THR A 24 12.25 -5.68 -6.90
N ALA A 25 12.74 -5.24 -5.74
CA ALA A 25 12.82 -3.81 -5.41
C ALA A 25 13.64 -2.98 -6.43
N GLU A 26 14.49 -3.62 -7.23
CA GLU A 26 15.28 -3.00 -8.30
C GLU A 26 14.52 -2.86 -9.62
N SER A 27 13.33 -3.46 -9.73
CA SER A 27 12.49 -3.35 -10.93
C SER A 27 12.10 -1.89 -11.23
N PRO A 28 11.74 -1.55 -12.48
CA PRO A 28 11.34 -0.19 -12.84
C PRO A 28 10.12 0.28 -12.02
N ALA A 29 10.11 1.56 -11.64
CA ALA A 29 9.04 2.16 -10.82
C ALA A 29 7.64 1.89 -11.39
N LYS A 30 7.47 2.01 -12.71
CA LYS A 30 6.21 1.73 -13.42
C LYS A 30 5.73 0.28 -13.29
N LEU A 31 6.65 -0.68 -13.18
CA LEU A 31 6.27 -2.07 -12.91
C LEU A 31 5.91 -2.24 -11.44
N LEU A 32 6.72 -1.67 -10.54
CA LEU A 32 6.49 -1.76 -9.11
C LEU A 32 5.18 -1.10 -8.67
N SER A 33 4.78 0.00 -9.30
CA SER A 33 3.56 0.75 -8.96
C SER A 33 2.30 -0.12 -9.08
N VAL A 34 2.24 -0.96 -10.11
CA VAL A 34 1.14 -1.93 -10.31
C VAL A 34 1.39 -3.26 -9.60
N ALA A 35 2.64 -3.54 -9.19
CA ALA A 35 3.02 -4.74 -8.45
C ALA A 35 2.80 -4.65 -6.94
N LEU A 36 2.37 -3.49 -6.41
CA LEU A 36 2.10 -3.31 -4.98
C LEU A 36 0.99 -4.25 -4.48
N GLY A 37 0.02 -4.60 -5.34
CA GLY A 37 -1.15 -5.38 -4.95
C GLY A 37 -1.90 -4.77 -3.75
N ALA A 38 -2.67 -5.59 -3.04
CA ALA A 38 -3.31 -5.20 -1.78
C ALA A 38 -2.24 -4.99 -0.69
N THR A 39 -1.80 -3.74 -0.51
CA THR A 39 -0.78 -3.39 0.47
C THR A 39 -1.30 -3.55 1.89
N LEU A 40 -0.64 -4.37 2.70
CA LEU A 40 -1.06 -4.58 4.09
C LEU A 40 -0.43 -3.54 5.04
N TYR A 41 -1.26 -2.88 5.84
CA TYR A 41 -0.80 -1.97 6.89
C TYR A 41 -0.64 -2.70 8.23
N SER A 42 0.41 -2.38 8.96
CA SER A 42 0.67 -2.92 10.30
C SER A 42 1.30 -1.86 11.19
N PRO A 43 0.87 -1.71 12.46
CA PRO A 43 1.53 -0.82 13.39
C PRO A 43 2.97 -1.27 13.66
N ALA A 44 3.88 -0.31 13.77
CA ALA A 44 5.29 -0.56 14.06
C ALA A 44 5.54 -1.02 15.52
N THR A 45 4.54 -0.95 16.40
CA THR A 45 4.61 -1.41 17.80
C THR A 45 4.58 -2.92 17.97
N ARG A 46 4.27 -3.70 16.92
CA ARG A 46 4.14 -5.16 17.02
C ARG A 46 5.45 -5.81 17.49
N PRO A 47 5.46 -6.54 18.63
CA PRO A 47 6.70 -7.13 19.16
C PRO A 47 7.31 -8.21 18.27
N SER A 48 6.50 -8.86 17.44
CA SER A 48 6.89 -9.93 16.51
C SER A 48 6.83 -9.48 15.05
N LEU A 49 7.02 -8.19 14.76
CA LEU A 49 6.78 -7.62 13.43
C LEU A 49 7.56 -8.34 12.32
N ALA A 50 8.81 -8.72 12.56
CA ALA A 50 9.62 -9.47 11.60
C ALA A 50 9.00 -10.84 11.25
N GLU A 51 8.42 -11.53 12.23
CA GLU A 51 7.74 -12.82 12.02
C GLU A 51 6.41 -12.61 11.29
N ASP A 52 5.68 -11.56 11.66
CA ASP A 52 4.43 -11.21 11.00
C ASP A 52 4.67 -10.88 9.53
N VAL A 53 5.71 -10.12 9.19
CA VAL A 53 6.10 -9.82 7.80
C VAL A 53 6.33 -11.11 7.01
N LEU A 54 7.17 -12.01 7.50
CA LEU A 54 7.48 -13.28 6.81
C LEU A 54 6.23 -14.18 6.69
N LYS A 55 5.39 -14.20 7.72
CA LYS A 55 4.12 -14.95 7.71
C LYS A 55 3.16 -14.43 6.65
N GLN A 56 3.03 -13.11 6.49
CA GLN A 56 2.16 -12.54 5.47
C GLN A 56 2.74 -12.71 4.07
N ALA A 57 4.06 -12.61 3.92
CA ALA A 57 4.76 -12.91 2.68
C ALA A 57 4.49 -14.35 2.20
N ALA A 58 4.55 -15.32 3.13
CA ALA A 58 4.21 -16.71 2.85
C ALA A 58 2.75 -16.91 2.37
N ARG A 59 1.85 -16.01 2.75
CA ARG A 59 0.44 -15.97 2.31
C ARG A 59 0.24 -15.24 0.99
N GLY A 60 1.30 -14.70 0.40
CA GLY A 60 1.28 -14.02 -0.89
C GLY A 60 1.13 -12.50 -0.81
N VAL A 61 1.27 -11.89 0.37
CA VAL A 61 1.42 -10.43 0.49
C VAL A 61 2.72 -10.01 -0.18
N VAL A 62 2.64 -9.04 -1.08
CA VAL A 62 3.79 -8.57 -1.88
C VAL A 62 4.30 -7.19 -1.43
N SER A 63 3.50 -6.44 -0.68
CA SER A 63 3.89 -5.16 -0.10
C SER A 63 3.26 -4.93 1.27
N MET A 64 4.00 -4.28 2.16
CA MET A 64 3.53 -3.92 3.50
C MET A 64 3.96 -2.50 3.88
N VAL A 65 3.09 -1.82 4.62
CA VAL A 65 3.36 -0.53 5.25
C VAL A 65 3.45 -0.70 6.75
N LEU A 66 4.61 -0.39 7.31
CA LEU A 66 4.92 -0.40 8.73
C LEU A 66 4.69 1.01 9.26
N CYS A 67 3.61 1.19 10.01
CA CYS A 67 3.07 2.51 10.29
C CYS A 67 3.55 3.04 11.65
N LEU A 68 4.15 4.24 11.61
CA LEU A 68 4.55 5.03 12.76
C LEU A 68 3.61 6.22 13.00
N GLU A 69 2.53 6.37 12.22
CA GLU A 69 1.58 7.48 12.31
C GLU A 69 0.25 7.01 12.91
N ASP A 70 -0.86 7.01 12.16
CA ASP A 70 -2.22 6.86 12.73
C ASP A 70 -2.53 5.52 13.40
N SER A 71 -1.68 4.50 13.22
CA SER A 71 -1.90 3.19 13.85
C SER A 71 -1.26 3.04 15.24
N ILE A 72 -0.59 4.08 15.75
CA ILE A 72 0.09 4.07 17.04
C ILE A 72 -0.20 5.37 17.80
N ASP A 73 -0.17 5.32 19.13
CA ASP A 73 -0.34 6.52 19.95
C ASP A 73 0.89 7.45 19.84
N ASP A 74 0.69 8.76 20.03
CA ASP A 74 1.75 9.76 20.03
C ASP A 74 2.84 9.45 21.08
N ALA A 75 2.44 8.90 22.23
CA ALA A 75 3.37 8.52 23.28
C ALA A 75 4.22 7.29 22.92
N GLU A 76 3.75 6.46 21.97
CA GLU A 76 4.43 5.21 21.58
C GLU A 76 5.46 5.41 20.46
N VAL A 77 5.54 6.59 19.84
CA VAL A 77 6.36 6.82 18.63
C VAL A 77 7.82 6.43 18.84
N THR A 78 8.44 6.89 19.93
CA THR A 78 9.85 6.58 20.25
C THR A 78 10.08 5.07 20.38
N ASP A 79 9.18 4.38 21.10
CA ASP A 79 9.28 2.95 21.32
C ASP A 79 8.98 2.14 20.05
N ALA A 80 8.04 2.63 19.23
CA ALA A 80 7.69 2.05 17.94
C ALA A 80 8.84 2.16 16.95
N GLU A 81 9.54 3.30 16.89
CA GLU A 81 10.76 3.45 16.09
C GLU A 81 11.85 2.50 16.59
N ALA A 82 12.10 2.45 17.89
CA ALA A 82 13.10 1.54 18.47
C ALA A 82 12.76 0.07 18.17
N ASN A 83 11.48 -0.30 18.23
CA ASN A 83 11.03 -1.62 17.82
C ASN A 83 11.29 -1.84 16.33
N LEU A 84 10.87 -0.91 15.47
CA LEU A 84 11.07 -0.99 14.02
C LEU A 84 12.54 -1.28 13.67
N ILE A 85 13.49 -0.54 14.25
CA ILE A 85 14.93 -0.78 14.06
C ILE A 85 15.33 -2.22 14.44
N ARG A 86 14.90 -2.71 15.61
CA ARG A 86 15.19 -4.10 16.04
C ARG A 86 14.58 -5.13 15.10
N GLN A 87 13.37 -4.89 14.59
CA GLN A 87 12.65 -5.82 13.71
C GLN A 87 13.28 -5.87 12.31
N PHE A 88 13.74 -4.73 11.78
CA PHE A 88 14.51 -4.70 10.54
C PHE A 88 15.85 -5.42 10.68
N ALA A 89 16.55 -5.26 11.82
CA ALA A 89 17.77 -6.03 12.09
C ALA A 89 17.50 -7.54 12.15
N ALA A 90 16.40 -7.96 12.77
CA ALA A 90 16.00 -9.37 12.82
C ALA A 90 15.64 -9.94 11.43
N LEU A 91 14.91 -9.18 10.61
CA LEU A 91 14.62 -9.54 9.21
C LEU A 91 15.91 -9.70 8.40
N ALA A 92 16.80 -8.70 8.51
CA ALA A 92 18.09 -8.67 7.82
C ALA A 92 18.99 -9.86 8.20
N ALA A 93 18.99 -10.27 9.47
CA ALA A 93 19.73 -11.44 9.95
C ALA A 93 19.15 -12.75 9.42
N ARG A 94 17.81 -12.89 9.39
CA ARG A 94 17.13 -14.08 8.85
C ARG A 94 17.37 -14.26 7.35
N ASP A 95 17.28 -13.18 6.59
CA ASP A 95 17.55 -13.15 5.14
C ASP A 95 19.00 -13.55 4.82
N ALA A 96 19.97 -13.08 5.62
CA ALA A 96 21.36 -13.49 5.48
C ALA A 96 21.55 -14.98 5.82
N ALA A 97 20.86 -15.50 6.83
CA ALA A 97 20.93 -16.89 7.27
C ALA A 97 20.27 -17.87 6.30
N SER A 98 19.24 -17.45 5.54
CA SER A 98 18.60 -18.30 4.53
C SER A 98 19.47 -18.57 3.30
N GLY A 99 20.68 -18.00 3.21
CA GLY A 99 21.61 -18.24 2.09
C GLY A 99 21.12 -17.66 0.76
N THR A 100 20.01 -16.94 0.78
CA THR A 100 19.50 -16.12 -0.32
C THR A 100 20.31 -14.83 -0.31
N GLY A 101 21.56 -14.89 -0.79
CA GLY A 101 22.37 -13.69 -1.00
C GLY A 101 21.67 -12.64 -1.87
N PRO A 102 22.28 -11.47 -2.13
CA PRO A 102 21.68 -10.45 -2.98
C PRO A 102 21.32 -11.10 -4.32
N ARG A 103 20.01 -11.29 -4.57
CA ARG A 103 19.51 -11.98 -5.76
C ARG A 103 19.63 -11.04 -6.96
N HIS A 104 20.86 -10.93 -7.47
CA HIS A 104 21.09 -10.54 -8.85
C HIS A 104 20.80 -11.74 -9.75
N GLU A 105 19.91 -11.52 -10.72
CA GLU A 105 19.72 -12.29 -11.95
C GLU A 105 18.93 -13.63 -11.89
N GLY A 106 17.81 -13.65 -12.62
CA GLY A 106 17.54 -14.70 -13.62
C GLY A 106 17.09 -16.10 -13.20
N GLY A 107 16.99 -16.42 -11.90
CA GLY A 107 16.64 -17.78 -11.46
C GLY A 107 15.15 -18.14 -11.56
N ALA A 108 14.72 -18.72 -12.68
CA ALA A 108 13.51 -19.54 -12.75
C ALA A 108 13.76 -20.89 -12.01
N GLY A 109 13.46 -20.95 -10.70
CA GLY A 109 13.61 -22.20 -9.94
C GLY A 109 13.27 -22.01 -8.47
N GLY A 110 12.26 -22.73 -7.99
CA GLY A 110 11.70 -22.54 -6.65
C GLY A 110 12.53 -23.15 -5.51
N THR A 111 12.48 -22.49 -4.36
CA THR A 111 12.43 -23.11 -3.03
C THR A 111 11.50 -22.26 -2.16
N ALA A 112 10.72 -22.92 -1.31
CA ALA A 112 9.71 -22.32 -0.44
C ALA A 112 10.34 -21.56 0.75
N GLY A 113 11.12 -20.52 0.46
CA GLY A 113 11.42 -19.43 1.39
C GLY A 113 10.52 -18.25 1.02
N ALA A 114 9.77 -17.71 1.98
CA ALA A 114 8.94 -16.54 1.70
C ALA A 114 9.86 -15.32 1.51
N ASP A 115 9.99 -14.86 0.26
CA ASP A 115 10.70 -13.63 -0.05
C ASP A 115 10.08 -12.47 0.74
N VAL A 116 10.93 -11.63 1.34
CA VAL A 116 10.47 -10.43 2.07
C VAL A 116 9.68 -9.55 1.10
N PRO A 117 8.45 -9.10 1.46
CA PRO A 117 7.65 -8.24 0.61
C PRO A 117 8.29 -6.86 0.50
N LEU A 118 7.83 -6.02 -0.42
CA LEU A 118 8.24 -4.61 -0.45
C LEU A 118 7.81 -3.94 0.86
N LEU A 119 8.78 -3.48 1.64
CA LEU A 119 8.53 -2.85 2.93
C LEU A 119 8.60 -1.32 2.80
N PHE A 120 7.56 -0.67 3.29
CA PHE A 120 7.49 0.78 3.37
C PHE A 120 7.25 1.21 4.82
N ILE A 121 7.75 2.38 5.20
CA ILE A 121 7.47 2.97 6.51
C ILE A 121 6.56 4.19 6.32
N ARG A 122 5.40 4.22 6.97
CA ARG A 122 4.57 5.45 7.05
C ARG A 122 5.12 6.28 8.20
N VAL A 123 5.80 7.36 7.85
CA VAL A 123 6.37 8.33 8.80
C VAL A 123 5.33 9.39 9.15
N ARG A 124 5.55 10.11 10.25
CA ARG A 124 4.81 11.31 10.64
C ARG A 124 5.42 12.55 10.00
N GLU A 125 6.73 12.72 10.11
CA GLU A 125 7.44 13.95 9.73
C GLU A 125 8.63 13.71 8.80
N PRO A 126 9.01 14.70 7.94
CA PRO A 126 10.12 14.54 7.00
C PRO A 126 11.45 14.14 7.66
N ALA A 127 11.75 14.71 8.84
CA ALA A 127 13.00 14.44 9.56
C ALA A 127 13.14 12.97 10.00
N GLN A 128 12.02 12.23 10.14
CA GLN A 128 12.09 10.80 10.48
C GLN A 128 12.71 9.98 9.35
N ILE A 129 12.60 10.40 8.09
CA ILE A 129 13.14 9.65 6.95
C ILE A 129 14.66 9.50 7.10
N THR A 130 15.36 10.61 7.29
CA THR A 130 16.83 10.63 7.39
C THR A 130 17.31 9.99 8.70
N ASP A 131 16.62 10.24 9.82
CA ASP A 131 16.95 9.61 11.12
C ASP A 131 16.79 8.08 11.10
N LEU A 132 15.67 7.59 10.56
CA LEU A 132 15.40 6.15 10.46
C LEU A 132 16.42 5.48 9.56
N VAL A 133 16.72 6.05 8.38
CA VAL A 133 17.73 5.47 7.48
C VAL A 133 19.10 5.39 8.16
N ARG A 134 19.50 6.43 8.89
CA ARG A 134 20.75 6.42 9.67
C ARG A 134 20.75 5.34 10.75
N ARG A 135 19.65 5.18 11.49
CA ARG A 135 19.54 4.20 12.60
C ARG A 135 19.37 2.76 12.11
N LEU A 136 18.77 2.55 10.94
CA LEU A 136 18.65 1.23 10.31
C LEU A 136 20.03 0.68 9.92
N GLY A 137 20.99 1.53 9.57
CA GLY A 137 22.31 1.11 9.09
C GLY A 137 22.18 0.09 7.96
N ASP A 138 22.93 -1.01 8.02
CA ASP A 138 22.92 -2.05 6.98
C ASP A 138 21.55 -2.73 6.79
N SER A 139 20.67 -2.68 7.81
CA SER A 139 19.33 -3.26 7.71
C SER A 139 18.40 -2.45 6.79
N VAL A 140 18.78 -1.21 6.42
CA VAL A 140 18.08 -0.40 5.40
C VAL A 140 17.94 -1.13 4.08
N ARG A 141 18.76 -2.17 3.83
CA ARG A 141 18.64 -2.99 2.62
C ARG A 141 17.28 -3.66 2.45
N MET A 142 16.56 -3.87 3.55
CA MET A 142 15.20 -4.44 3.58
C MET A 142 14.11 -3.42 3.27
N LEU A 143 14.43 -2.12 3.32
CA LEU A 143 13.48 -1.04 3.09
C LEU A 143 13.34 -0.75 1.59
N SER A 144 12.10 -0.63 1.12
CA SER A 144 11.76 -0.22 -0.25
C SER A 144 11.43 1.28 -0.35
N GLY A 145 10.93 1.89 0.72
CA GLY A 145 10.61 3.32 0.70
C GLY A 145 9.73 3.80 1.86
N PHE A 146 9.06 4.93 1.64
CA PHE A 146 8.26 5.61 2.64
C PHE A 146 6.86 5.98 2.13
N VAL A 147 5.89 5.97 3.04
CA VAL A 147 4.55 6.53 2.83
C VAL A 147 4.50 7.90 3.46
N LEU A 148 4.06 8.90 2.70
CA LEU A 148 4.14 10.31 3.07
C LEU A 148 2.72 10.84 3.36
N PRO A 149 2.30 10.97 4.63
CA PRO A 149 0.93 11.37 4.96
C PRO A 149 0.66 12.83 4.59
N LYS A 150 -0.61 13.21 4.54
CA LYS A 150 -1.10 14.59 4.39
C LYS A 150 -0.33 15.38 3.31
N PHE A 151 -0.13 14.75 2.14
CA PHE A 151 0.79 15.25 1.12
C PHE A 151 0.19 16.44 0.36
N THR A 152 0.87 17.58 0.42
CA THR A 152 0.57 18.81 -0.34
C THR A 152 1.82 19.28 -1.11
N GLU A 153 1.72 20.34 -1.91
CA GLU A 153 2.90 20.90 -2.59
C GLU A 153 4.00 21.30 -1.59
N GLU A 154 3.63 22.04 -0.55
CA GLU A 154 4.55 22.54 0.48
C GLU A 154 5.13 21.41 1.33
N ARG A 155 4.25 20.61 1.96
CA ARG A 155 4.68 19.54 2.88
C ARG A 155 5.38 18.40 2.12
N GLY A 156 4.86 18.06 0.94
CA GLY A 156 5.40 17.01 0.08
C GLY A 156 6.80 17.30 -0.42
N ARG A 157 7.13 18.58 -0.66
CA ARG A 157 8.49 18.99 -1.01
C ARG A 157 9.50 18.61 0.07
N HIS A 158 9.19 18.88 1.33
CA HIS A 158 10.07 18.54 2.45
C HIS A 158 10.29 17.03 2.59
N PHE A 159 9.24 16.22 2.41
CA PHE A 159 9.39 14.77 2.42
C PHE A 159 10.27 14.24 1.27
N LEU A 160 10.07 14.75 0.06
CA LEU A 160 10.81 14.29 -1.12
C LEU A 160 12.28 14.74 -1.09
N GLU A 161 12.56 15.92 -0.52
CA GLU A 161 13.93 16.38 -0.23
C GLU A 161 14.62 15.46 0.79
N ALA A 162 13.94 15.13 1.91
CA ALA A 162 14.46 14.21 2.93
C ALA A 162 14.69 12.78 2.38
N LEU A 163 13.81 12.31 1.48
CA LEU A 163 13.97 11.03 0.79
C LEU A 163 15.24 11.02 -0.08
N ALA A 164 15.46 12.09 -0.85
CA ALA A 164 16.65 12.21 -1.72
C ALA A 164 17.95 12.27 -0.90
N GLU A 165 17.94 12.96 0.23
CA GLU A 165 19.05 12.98 1.19
C GLU A 165 19.32 11.57 1.73
N ALA A 166 18.29 10.86 2.17
CA ALA A 166 18.41 9.53 2.74
C ALA A 166 18.90 8.49 1.71
N GLU A 167 18.41 8.56 0.47
CA GLU A 167 18.89 7.75 -0.67
C GLU A 167 20.38 7.97 -0.93
N THR A 168 20.83 9.24 -0.90
CA THR A 168 22.25 9.59 -1.06
C THR A 168 23.08 9.01 0.10
N ALA A 169 22.58 9.10 1.33
CA ALA A 169 23.30 8.63 2.52
C ALA A 169 23.43 7.11 2.59
N CYS A 170 22.41 6.36 2.17
CA CYS A 170 22.44 4.89 2.21
C CYS A 170 22.91 4.24 0.90
N GLY A 171 23.06 5.02 -0.18
CA GLY A 171 23.49 4.52 -1.49
C GLY A 171 22.50 3.57 -2.14
N ARG A 172 21.21 3.63 -1.76
CA ARG A 172 20.16 2.75 -2.28
C ARG A 172 18.93 3.55 -2.66
N ARG A 173 18.30 3.15 -3.76
CA ARG A 173 17.06 3.77 -4.22
C ARG A 173 15.95 3.57 -3.19
N LEU A 174 15.28 4.66 -2.84
CA LEU A 174 14.12 4.65 -1.94
C LEU A 174 12.93 5.29 -2.63
N PHE A 175 11.78 4.62 -2.51
CA PHE A 175 10.55 5.08 -3.11
C PHE A 175 9.68 5.92 -2.16
N ALA A 176 8.83 6.76 -2.72
CA ALA A 176 7.77 7.48 -2.04
C ALA A 176 6.40 6.98 -2.49
N MET A 177 5.47 6.92 -1.53
CA MET A 177 4.03 6.81 -1.78
C MET A 177 3.31 7.94 -1.03
N PRO A 178 3.08 9.09 -1.70
CA PRO A 178 2.25 10.17 -1.18
C PRO A 178 0.83 9.72 -0.85
N VAL A 179 0.30 10.18 0.29
CA VAL A 179 -1.11 10.00 0.66
C VAL A 179 -1.84 11.33 0.54
N LEU A 180 -2.87 11.35 -0.30
CA LEU A 180 -3.74 12.49 -0.57
C LEU A 180 -4.92 12.39 0.39
N GLU A 181 -4.81 13.11 1.50
CA GLU A 181 -5.74 13.01 2.63
C GLU A 181 -5.95 14.35 3.35
N SER A 182 -5.36 15.43 2.84
CA SER A 182 -5.48 16.76 3.42
C SER A 182 -6.91 17.32 3.23
N PRO A 183 -7.56 17.86 4.27
CA PRO A 183 -8.95 18.32 4.21
C PRO A 183 -9.25 19.32 3.09
N GLU A 184 -8.27 20.12 2.69
CA GLU A 184 -8.41 21.15 1.66
C GLU A 184 -8.69 20.57 0.25
N LEU A 185 -8.48 19.27 0.05
CA LEU A 185 -8.91 18.57 -1.17
C LEU A 185 -10.44 18.44 -1.24
N LEU A 186 -11.16 18.48 -0.11
CA LEU A 186 -12.61 18.35 -0.09
C LEU A 186 -13.31 19.63 -0.58
N HIS A 187 -12.69 20.78 -0.37
CA HIS A 187 -13.22 22.10 -0.72
C HIS A 187 -13.10 22.34 -2.23
N LEU A 188 -14.22 22.57 -2.91
CA LEU A 188 -14.27 22.70 -4.36
C LEU A 188 -13.43 23.89 -4.86
N GLU A 189 -13.44 24.98 -4.10
CA GLU A 189 -12.75 26.23 -4.41
C GLU A 189 -11.22 26.13 -4.36
N THR A 190 -10.65 25.21 -3.55
CA THR A 190 -9.19 25.03 -3.42
C THR A 190 -8.67 23.77 -4.11
N ARG A 191 -9.52 22.75 -4.29
CA ARG A 191 -9.13 21.42 -4.80
C ARG A 191 -8.30 21.48 -6.08
N GLY A 192 -8.71 22.28 -7.05
CA GLY A 192 -8.03 22.38 -8.34
C GLY A 192 -6.59 22.89 -8.23
N ASP A 193 -6.34 23.88 -7.38
CA ASP A 193 -5.00 24.44 -7.17
C ASP A 193 -4.10 23.49 -6.37
N ILE A 194 -4.67 22.80 -5.38
CA ILE A 194 -3.95 21.80 -4.58
C ILE A 194 -3.52 20.62 -5.44
N LEU A 195 -4.42 20.08 -6.26
CA LEU A 195 -4.10 18.98 -7.18
C LEU A 195 -3.03 19.38 -8.19
N ARG A 196 -3.05 20.62 -8.70
CA ARG A 196 -1.98 21.16 -9.56
C ARG A 196 -0.65 21.26 -8.83
N GLY A 197 -0.65 21.70 -7.58
CA GLY A 197 0.55 21.77 -6.74
C GLY A 197 1.15 20.39 -6.46
N ILE A 198 0.30 19.42 -6.09
CA ILE A 198 0.70 18.03 -5.91
C ILE A 198 1.29 17.48 -7.21
N ALA A 199 0.64 17.68 -8.36
CA ALA A 199 1.12 17.23 -9.67
C ALA A 199 2.54 17.72 -9.96
N ARG A 200 2.82 19.01 -9.74
CA ARG A 200 4.18 19.57 -9.91
C ARG A 200 5.20 18.89 -8.99
N SER A 201 4.85 18.71 -7.71
CA SER A 201 5.74 18.08 -6.74
C SER A 201 6.05 16.64 -7.08
N VAL A 202 5.05 15.82 -7.45
CA VAL A 202 5.29 14.40 -7.75
C VAL A 202 5.98 14.21 -9.10
N ASP A 203 5.73 15.06 -10.09
CA ASP A 203 6.37 14.98 -11.40
C ASP A 203 7.87 15.34 -11.33
N LYS A 204 8.25 16.30 -10.48
CA LYS A 204 9.66 16.61 -10.20
C LYS A 204 10.44 15.40 -9.68
N TYR A 205 9.78 14.48 -8.97
CA TYR A 205 10.39 13.27 -8.39
C TYR A 205 9.79 11.98 -8.99
N ARG A 206 9.38 12.02 -10.26
CA ARG A 206 8.59 10.97 -10.93
C ARG A 206 9.13 9.56 -10.75
N ASP A 207 10.44 9.37 -10.89
CA ASP A 207 11.07 8.05 -10.78
C ASP A 207 11.10 7.48 -9.34
N ARG A 208 10.84 8.33 -8.34
CA ARG A 208 10.79 7.96 -6.92
C ARG A 208 9.36 7.76 -6.43
N VAL A 209 8.36 8.32 -7.10
CA VAL A 209 6.96 8.16 -6.71
C VAL A 209 6.39 6.88 -7.33
N LEU A 210 6.14 5.86 -6.52
CA LEU A 210 5.55 4.61 -6.99
C LEU A 210 4.06 4.76 -7.24
N ALA A 211 3.33 5.25 -6.25
CA ALA A 211 1.88 5.36 -6.32
C ALA A 211 1.39 6.48 -5.41
N LEU A 212 0.25 7.07 -5.79
CA LEU A 212 -0.49 8.01 -4.96
C LEU A 212 -1.61 7.25 -4.25
N ARG A 213 -1.78 7.49 -2.96
CA ARG A 213 -2.78 6.84 -2.12
C ARG A 213 -3.85 7.83 -1.69
N LEU A 214 -5.04 7.33 -1.39
CA LEU A 214 -6.17 8.15 -0.94
C LEU A 214 -6.44 7.86 0.54
N GLY A 215 -6.38 8.88 1.40
CA GLY A 215 -6.75 8.76 2.81
C GLY A 215 -8.22 9.13 3.02
N VAL A 216 -9.12 8.20 2.67
CA VAL A 216 -10.56 8.41 2.79
C VAL A 216 -11.01 8.59 4.25
N THR A 217 -10.32 7.95 5.20
CA THR A 217 -10.62 8.09 6.63
C THR A 217 -10.41 9.51 7.13
N ASP A 218 -9.31 10.17 6.76
CA ASP A 218 -9.08 11.59 7.09
C ASP A 218 -10.14 12.49 6.44
N PHE A 219 -10.52 12.21 5.18
CA PHE A 219 -11.57 12.97 4.52
C PHE A 219 -12.92 12.88 5.24
N CYS A 220 -13.32 11.67 5.63
CA CYS A 220 -14.53 11.44 6.41
C CYS A 220 -14.42 12.15 7.78
N SER A 221 -13.27 12.05 8.44
CA SER A 221 -13.04 12.64 9.76
C SER A 221 -13.15 14.16 9.75
N ALA A 222 -12.66 14.83 8.69
CA ALA A 222 -12.75 16.28 8.53
C ALA A 222 -14.20 16.82 8.57
N TYR A 223 -15.18 16.00 8.18
CA TYR A 223 -16.61 16.35 8.19
C TYR A 223 -17.42 15.56 9.23
N GLY A 224 -16.76 14.79 10.11
CA GLY A 224 -17.43 13.92 11.08
C GLY A 224 -18.31 12.82 10.45
N LEU A 225 -18.01 12.44 9.20
CA LEU A 225 -18.74 11.42 8.46
C LEU A 225 -18.35 10.03 8.96
N ARG A 226 -19.33 9.14 9.08
CA ARG A 226 -19.10 7.73 9.43
C ARG A 226 -19.47 6.86 8.25
N ARG A 227 -18.53 6.01 7.84
CA ARG A 227 -18.77 4.96 6.85
C ARG A 227 -19.12 3.68 7.61
N ALA A 228 -20.19 3.01 7.19
CA ALA A 228 -20.53 1.68 7.66
C ALA A 228 -19.87 0.62 6.75
N PRO A 229 -19.66 -0.63 7.21
CA PRO A 229 -19.00 -1.68 6.42
C PRO A 229 -19.70 -2.03 5.09
N ASP A 230 -20.98 -1.69 4.95
CA ASP A 230 -21.77 -1.91 3.74
C ASP A 230 -21.78 -0.69 2.79
N MET A 231 -21.19 0.43 3.21
CA MET A 231 -20.98 1.63 2.41
C MET A 231 -19.58 1.64 1.80
N THR A 232 -19.51 2.03 0.55
CA THR A 232 -18.27 2.28 -0.17
C THR A 232 -17.88 3.75 -0.09
N ALA A 233 -16.62 4.09 -0.38
CA ALA A 233 -16.17 5.48 -0.51
C ALA A 233 -16.99 6.27 -1.56
N TYR A 234 -17.57 5.57 -2.54
CA TYR A 234 -18.40 6.16 -3.60
C TYR A 234 -19.83 6.51 -3.16
N ASP A 235 -20.32 5.88 -2.09
CA ASP A 235 -21.61 6.22 -1.49
C ASP A 235 -21.53 7.56 -0.72
N VAL A 236 -20.31 8.05 -0.43
CA VAL A 236 -20.05 9.35 0.19
C VAL A 236 -19.64 10.35 -0.88
N HIS A 237 -20.60 11.11 -1.44
CA HIS A 237 -20.38 11.94 -2.62
C HIS A 237 -19.25 12.97 -2.52
N ILE A 238 -19.00 13.56 -1.34
CA ILE A 238 -17.89 14.50 -1.16
C ILE A 238 -16.54 13.79 -1.39
N VAL A 239 -16.39 12.56 -0.89
CA VAL A 239 -15.22 11.70 -1.09
C VAL A 239 -15.15 11.22 -2.55
N ALA A 240 -16.26 10.70 -3.09
CA ALA A 240 -16.33 10.22 -4.47
C ALA A 240 -15.90 11.30 -5.47
N SER A 241 -16.28 12.57 -5.23
CA SER A 241 -15.89 13.70 -6.07
C SER A 241 -14.37 13.96 -6.04
N VAL A 242 -13.74 13.83 -4.86
CA VAL A 242 -12.28 13.97 -4.74
C VAL A 242 -11.57 12.84 -5.46
N ILE A 243 -12.05 11.60 -5.32
CA ILE A 243 -11.48 10.44 -6.03
C ILE A 243 -11.50 10.67 -7.55
N ALA A 244 -12.64 11.10 -8.08
CA ALA A 244 -12.79 11.39 -9.50
C ALA A 244 -11.80 12.46 -9.99
N ASP A 245 -11.64 13.57 -9.25
CA ASP A 245 -10.73 14.65 -9.60
C ASP A 245 -9.25 14.25 -9.46
N VAL A 246 -8.90 13.45 -8.45
CA VAL A 246 -7.56 12.88 -8.30
C VAL A 246 -7.21 12.01 -9.50
N VAL A 247 -8.10 11.11 -9.91
CA VAL A 247 -7.88 10.27 -11.09
C VAL A 247 -7.76 11.12 -12.35
N ASN A 248 -8.62 12.12 -12.52
CA ASN A 248 -8.62 13.00 -13.69
C ASN A 248 -7.30 13.80 -13.84
N VAL A 249 -6.77 14.32 -12.74
CA VAL A 249 -5.58 15.18 -12.75
C VAL A 249 -4.30 14.33 -12.70
N LEU A 250 -4.23 13.36 -11.79
CA LEU A 250 -3.00 12.66 -11.42
C LEU A 250 -2.93 11.23 -12.00
N GLY A 251 -4.06 10.62 -12.39
CA GLY A 251 -4.17 9.25 -12.89
C GLY A 251 -4.30 9.11 -14.40
N ARG A 252 -3.84 10.11 -15.19
CA ARG A 252 -4.06 10.16 -16.64
C ARG A 252 -3.49 8.95 -17.41
N ALA A 253 -4.29 8.45 -18.35
CA ALA A 253 -3.92 7.32 -19.22
C ALA A 253 -3.02 7.70 -20.42
N ASP A 254 -2.72 9.00 -20.61
CA ASP A 254 -1.88 9.52 -21.71
C ASP A 254 -0.37 9.31 -21.49
N GLY A 255 0.01 8.60 -20.41
CA GLY A 255 1.39 8.35 -20.02
C GLY A 255 1.97 9.35 -19.01
N THR A 256 1.27 10.45 -18.74
CA THR A 256 1.67 11.45 -17.73
C THR A 256 1.17 11.12 -16.32
N GLY A 257 0.18 10.23 -16.19
CA GLY A 257 -0.39 9.84 -14.91
C GLY A 257 0.52 8.94 -14.04
N PHE A 258 0.19 8.91 -12.76
CA PHE A 258 0.69 8.00 -11.74
C PHE A 258 -0.33 6.88 -11.47
N THR A 259 0.12 5.78 -10.86
CA THR A 259 -0.81 4.79 -10.31
C THR A 259 -1.51 5.38 -9.08
N ILE A 260 -2.84 5.38 -9.09
CA ILE A 260 -3.67 5.77 -7.93
C ILE A 260 -4.18 4.49 -7.26
N THR A 261 -3.94 4.34 -5.97
CA THR A 261 -4.36 3.15 -5.19
C THR A 261 -5.69 3.34 -4.50
N GLY A 262 -6.40 2.23 -4.25
CA GLY A 262 -7.63 2.21 -3.47
C GLY A 262 -7.44 2.74 -2.04
N PRO A 263 -8.50 3.22 -1.39
CA PRO A 263 -8.45 3.59 0.02
C PRO A 263 -8.20 2.37 0.91
N VAL A 264 -7.77 2.62 2.15
CA VAL A 264 -7.64 1.55 3.15
C VAL A 264 -9.03 0.99 3.46
N TRP A 265 -9.13 -0.34 3.54
CA TRP A 265 -10.29 -1.02 4.10
C TRP A 265 -10.05 -1.33 5.58
N GLU A 266 -10.68 -0.58 6.47
CA GLU A 266 -10.44 -0.61 7.92
C GLU A 266 -11.27 -1.65 8.69
N TYR A 267 -12.24 -2.31 8.06
CA TYR A 267 -13.16 -3.20 8.76
C TYR A 267 -12.58 -4.59 8.95
N PHE A 268 -12.23 -4.92 10.19
CA PHE A 268 -11.86 -6.26 10.62
C PHE A 268 -12.99 -6.84 11.46
N ARG A 269 -13.94 -7.56 10.84
CA ARG A 269 -15.07 -8.28 11.46
C ARG A 269 -15.59 -7.68 12.78
N ARG A 270 -16.67 -6.89 12.70
CA ARG A 270 -17.67 -6.68 13.76
C ARG A 270 -18.73 -5.68 13.31
N GLN A 271 -19.93 -6.17 13.00
CA GLN A 271 -21.23 -5.67 13.48
C GLN A 271 -22.35 -6.59 12.98
N GLU A 272 -23.45 -6.70 13.74
CA GLU A 272 -24.68 -7.30 13.22
C GLU A 272 -25.18 -6.48 12.04
N ARG A 273 -25.24 -7.15 10.89
CA ARG A 273 -25.58 -6.57 9.61
C ARG A 273 -27.06 -6.16 9.57
N MET A 274 -27.36 -4.89 9.29
CA MET A 274 -28.75 -4.43 9.14
C MET A 274 -29.30 -4.60 7.70
N PHE A 275 -28.44 -4.66 6.69
CA PHE A 275 -28.84 -4.69 5.27
C PHE A 275 -28.48 -6.00 4.56
N LYS A 276 -29.28 -6.35 3.54
CA LYS A 276 -29.10 -7.59 2.75
C LYS A 276 -27.78 -7.59 1.96
N PRO A 277 -27.08 -8.74 1.85
CA PRO A 277 -25.88 -8.86 1.02
C PRO A 277 -26.18 -8.53 -0.44
N GLN A 278 -25.32 -7.71 -1.06
CA GLN A 278 -25.44 -7.36 -2.49
C GLN A 278 -24.63 -8.30 -3.40
N LEU A 279 -23.87 -9.24 -2.81
CA LEU A 279 -23.10 -10.22 -3.55
C LEU A 279 -24.02 -11.13 -4.38
N ARG A 280 -23.92 -11.00 -5.71
CA ARG A 280 -24.73 -11.76 -6.67
C ARG A 280 -24.57 -13.26 -6.41
N ARG A 281 -25.68 -13.98 -6.44
CA ARG A 281 -25.71 -15.43 -6.20
C ARG A 281 -25.27 -16.25 -7.40
N SER A 282 -25.56 -15.78 -8.61
CA SER A 282 -25.33 -16.53 -9.85
C SER A 282 -23.88 -16.99 -10.09
N PRO A 283 -22.82 -16.20 -9.78
CA PRO A 283 -21.44 -16.65 -10.00
C PRO A 283 -21.01 -17.81 -9.08
N PHE A 284 -21.68 -17.99 -7.94
CA PHE A 284 -21.33 -19.02 -6.94
C PHE A 284 -22.12 -20.32 -7.13
N LEU A 285 -23.21 -20.29 -7.92
CA LEU A 285 -24.04 -21.46 -8.21
C LEU A 285 -23.41 -22.38 -9.26
N GLU A 286 -22.76 -21.82 -10.28
CA GLU A 286 -22.12 -22.62 -11.34
C GLU A 286 -20.90 -23.43 -10.84
N GLY A 287 -20.29 -23.02 -9.73
CA GLY A 287 -19.09 -23.65 -9.16
C GLY A 287 -19.28 -24.44 -7.86
N ARG A 288 -20.52 -24.65 -7.37
CA ARG A 288 -20.80 -25.20 -6.01
C ARG A 288 -20.09 -24.45 -4.87
N ALA A 289 -19.91 -23.14 -5.01
CA ALA A 289 -19.15 -22.29 -4.08
C ALA A 289 -20.05 -21.50 -3.11
N GLU A 290 -21.23 -22.02 -2.76
CA GLU A 290 -22.13 -21.36 -1.79
C GLU A 290 -21.49 -21.28 -0.39
N GLU A 291 -20.66 -22.24 -0.01
CA GLU A 291 -19.89 -22.18 1.26
C GLU A 291 -18.87 -21.02 1.25
N LEU A 292 -18.19 -20.79 0.13
CA LEU A 292 -17.28 -19.64 -0.03
C LEU A 292 -18.06 -18.33 0.01
N ARG A 293 -19.23 -18.27 -0.63
CA ARG A 293 -20.09 -17.09 -0.60
C ARG A 293 -20.56 -16.78 0.82
N THR A 294 -21.03 -17.80 1.56
CA THR A 294 -21.41 -17.66 2.97
C THR A 294 -20.22 -17.17 3.80
N ALA A 295 -19.03 -17.77 3.62
CA ALA A 295 -17.83 -17.33 4.31
C ALA A 295 -17.48 -15.86 3.98
N LEU A 296 -17.52 -15.43 2.71
CA LEU A 296 -17.25 -14.05 2.32
C LEU A 296 -18.26 -13.07 2.96
N ILE A 297 -19.54 -13.45 2.98
CA ILE A 297 -20.61 -12.65 3.60
C ILE A 297 -20.44 -12.59 5.13
N GLU A 298 -20.07 -13.70 5.78
CA GLU A 298 -19.79 -13.78 7.23
C GLU A 298 -18.54 -13.00 7.66
N HIS A 299 -17.70 -12.57 6.74
CA HIS A 299 -16.50 -11.78 7.01
C HIS A 299 -16.64 -10.33 6.55
N ASP A 300 -17.84 -9.87 6.19
CA ASP A 300 -18.10 -8.54 5.61
C ASP A 300 -17.23 -8.23 4.37
N MET A 301 -16.77 -9.27 3.68
CA MET A 301 -15.88 -9.12 2.52
C MET A 301 -16.62 -8.69 1.27
N ASP A 302 -17.95 -8.71 1.26
CA ASP A 302 -18.71 -8.24 0.09
C ASP A 302 -18.71 -6.73 -0.05
N GLY A 303 -18.62 -5.97 1.06
CA GLY A 303 -18.35 -4.53 1.03
C GLY A 303 -17.00 -4.23 0.39
N LEU A 304 -15.94 -4.94 0.82
CA LEU A 304 -14.61 -4.84 0.25
C LEU A 304 -14.61 -5.20 -1.25
N LEU A 305 -15.22 -6.31 -1.64
CA LEU A 305 -15.29 -6.72 -3.05
C LEU A 305 -16.04 -5.69 -3.91
N ARG A 306 -17.12 -5.11 -3.39
CA ARG A 306 -17.86 -4.05 -4.08
C ARG A 306 -17.01 -2.79 -4.24
N GLU A 307 -16.29 -2.38 -3.21
CA GLU A 307 -15.39 -1.23 -3.27
C GLU A 307 -14.26 -1.45 -4.27
N ILE A 308 -13.61 -2.63 -4.25
CA ILE A 308 -12.56 -2.99 -5.23
C ILE A 308 -13.07 -2.90 -6.67
N GLU A 309 -14.28 -3.40 -6.95
CA GLU A 309 -14.85 -3.32 -8.30
C GLU A 309 -15.16 -1.87 -8.70
N LEU A 310 -15.60 -1.03 -7.78
CA LEU A 310 -15.80 0.40 -8.03
C LEU A 310 -14.47 1.14 -8.21
N ASP A 311 -13.46 0.84 -7.40
CA ASP A 311 -12.09 1.36 -7.54
C ASP A 311 -11.55 1.10 -8.94
N ARG A 312 -11.64 -0.15 -9.39
CA ARG A 312 -11.21 -0.54 -10.75
C ARG A 312 -12.02 0.17 -11.83
N ALA A 313 -13.34 0.29 -11.65
CA ALA A 313 -14.20 1.00 -12.58
C ALA A 313 -13.88 2.51 -12.67
N ASN A 314 -13.34 3.10 -11.59
CA ASN A 314 -12.96 4.50 -11.50
C ASN A 314 -11.47 4.75 -11.73
N GLY A 315 -10.70 3.75 -12.17
CA GLY A 315 -9.30 3.91 -12.57
C GLY A 315 -8.26 3.75 -11.46
N LEU A 316 -8.66 3.23 -10.30
CA LEU A 316 -7.76 2.92 -9.19
C LEU A 316 -7.22 1.49 -9.32
N LEU A 317 -6.01 1.28 -8.80
CA LEU A 317 -5.26 0.02 -8.86
C LEU A 317 -4.55 -0.24 -7.54
N GLY A 318 -4.75 -1.44 -6.98
CA GLY A 318 -4.07 -1.89 -5.77
C GLY A 318 -4.87 -1.66 -4.50
#